data_AF-A0A969QVR8-F1
#
_entry.id   AF-A0A969QVR8-F1
#
_cell.length_a   1.000
_cell.length_b   1.000
_cell.length_c   1.000
_cell.angle_alpha   90.00
_cell.angle_beta   90.00
_cell.angle_gamma   90.00
#
_symmetry.space_group_name_H-M   'P 1'
#
loop_
_entity.id
_entity.type
_entity.pdbx_description
1 polymer ?
#
loop_
_entity_poly.entity_id
_entity_poly.type
_entity_poly.pdbx_seq_one_letter_code
_entity_poly.pdbx_strand_id
1 'polypeptide(L)'
;MALHPAFPASPYAPLIPQHRWFPADEALRGTAYEKLLPPLVSKIRTEVYAWRKAGYFGASQTSIALLHHWFETDHLLETADGSLSPFQYYFAQREAVETVIWLHDVRKARDKFDLLRFDASGSVSSGMFHEDWPRYVLKMATGAGKTKVISLLIAWSFFHKLYEPDSTLSRNFLVIAPNIIVLDRLRADFDGLKIFFNDPILPDNGHHGQNWRDDFQLTLHIQDDVRVLRETGNIFLTNIHRVFLGDVPEPSLDDDDLRDYFLSDAFGAKPSGKTTDSKTDLGEIVREIEELAVFND
;
A
#
# COMPACT_ATOMS: atom_id res chain seq x y z
N MET A 1 12.48 -28.81 5.97
CA MET A 1 11.64 -27.86 6.73
C MET A 1 10.20 -28.22 6.43
N ALA A 2 9.51 -28.88 7.37
CA ALA A 2 8.18 -29.40 7.10
C ALA A 2 7.13 -28.30 7.31
N LEU A 3 6.24 -28.13 6.33
CA LEU A 3 5.00 -27.40 6.54
C LEU A 3 4.14 -28.16 7.56
N HIS A 4 3.30 -27.44 8.30
CA HIS A 4 2.35 -28.08 9.21
C HIS A 4 1.47 -29.08 8.41
N PRO A 5 1.14 -30.28 8.95
CA PRO A 5 0.37 -31.29 8.20
C PRO A 5 -1.00 -30.79 7.70
N ALA A 6 -1.61 -29.86 8.45
CA ALA A 6 -2.86 -29.20 8.08
C ALA A 6 -2.67 -27.86 7.33
N PHE A 7 -1.51 -27.64 6.70
CA PHE A 7 -1.28 -26.49 5.84
C PHE A 7 -2.15 -26.63 4.57
N PRO A 8 -2.93 -25.61 4.20
CA PRO A 8 -3.84 -25.70 3.06
C PRO A 8 -3.09 -25.82 1.74
N ALA A 9 -3.62 -26.64 0.83
CA ALA A 9 -3.09 -26.76 -0.53
C ALA A 9 -3.53 -25.61 -1.45
N SER A 10 -4.71 -25.02 -1.18
CA SER A 10 -5.22 -23.89 -1.96
C SER A 10 -4.60 -22.57 -1.47
N PRO A 11 -4.09 -21.72 -2.39
CA PRO A 11 -3.53 -20.41 -2.04
C PRO A 11 -4.62 -19.37 -1.67
N TYR A 12 -5.89 -19.69 -1.91
CA TYR A 12 -7.05 -18.87 -1.57
C TYR A 12 -7.63 -19.22 -0.18
N ALA A 13 -7.30 -20.39 0.35
CA ALA A 13 -7.86 -20.86 1.62
C ALA A 13 -7.33 -20.04 2.81
N PRO A 14 -8.19 -19.60 3.73
CA PRO A 14 -7.76 -18.91 4.94
C PRO A 14 -6.75 -19.71 5.76
N LEU A 15 -5.56 -19.15 5.96
CA LEU A 15 -4.51 -19.80 6.74
C LEU A 15 -4.71 -19.53 8.23
N ILE A 16 -4.80 -20.61 8.99
CA ILE A 16 -4.93 -20.56 10.45
C ILE A 16 -3.57 -20.13 11.03
N PRO A 17 -3.49 -19.11 11.93
CA PRO A 17 -2.23 -18.63 12.49
C PRO A 17 -1.36 -19.75 13.07
N GLN A 18 -1.96 -20.71 13.76
CA GLN A 18 -1.27 -21.85 14.36
C GLN A 18 -0.61 -22.80 13.34
N HIS A 19 -1.08 -22.83 12.09
CA HIS A 19 -0.54 -23.71 11.04
C HIS A 19 0.54 -23.04 10.18
N ARG A 20 0.83 -21.75 10.41
CA ARG A 20 1.77 -20.99 9.57
C ARG A 20 3.18 -21.52 9.65
N TRP A 21 3.90 -21.46 8.54
CA TRP A 21 5.33 -21.68 8.52
C TRP A 21 6.07 -20.64 9.37
N PHE A 22 7.18 -21.06 10.00
CA PHE A 22 8.13 -20.22 10.73
C PHE A 22 9.54 -20.77 10.52
N PRO A 23 10.60 -19.96 10.73
CA PRO A 23 11.97 -20.32 10.35
C PRO A 23 12.64 -21.24 11.39
N ALA A 24 11.98 -22.33 11.78
CA ALA A 24 12.51 -23.34 12.69
C ALA A 24 11.80 -24.69 12.50
N ASP A 25 12.29 -25.72 13.19
CA ASP A 25 11.63 -27.02 13.25
C ASP A 25 10.28 -26.90 13.96
N GLU A 26 9.29 -27.66 13.51
CA GLU A 26 7.92 -27.68 14.05
C GLU A 26 7.91 -27.97 15.56
N ALA A 27 8.86 -28.76 16.06
CA ALA A 27 9.04 -29.02 17.49
C ALA A 27 9.29 -27.75 18.34
N LEU A 28 9.78 -26.66 17.73
CA LEU A 28 10.08 -25.39 18.38
C LEU A 28 8.91 -24.39 18.35
N ARG A 29 7.75 -24.76 17.79
CA ARG A 29 6.60 -23.84 17.66
C ARG A 29 6.13 -23.31 19.01
N GLY A 30 6.01 -24.17 20.02
CA GLY A 30 5.51 -23.79 21.33
C GLY A 30 6.43 -22.85 22.13
N THR A 31 7.72 -22.77 21.80
CA THR A 31 8.72 -22.05 22.61
C THR A 31 9.43 -20.92 21.87
N ALA A 32 9.49 -20.97 20.53
CA ALA A 32 10.29 -20.04 19.72
C ALA A 32 9.49 -19.28 18.65
N TYR A 33 8.24 -19.65 18.36
CA TYR A 33 7.48 -19.06 17.25
C TYR A 33 7.40 -17.53 17.32
N GLU A 34 7.06 -16.96 18.47
CA GLU A 34 6.93 -15.51 18.65
C GLU A 34 8.29 -14.79 18.62
N LYS A 35 9.37 -15.46 19.04
CA LYS A 35 10.73 -14.91 19.06
C LYS A 35 11.38 -14.88 17.67
N LEU A 36 10.89 -15.71 16.74
CA LEU A 36 11.43 -15.86 15.40
C LEU A 36 10.67 -15.06 14.33
N LEU A 37 9.57 -14.41 14.73
CA LEU A 37 8.79 -13.53 13.87
C LEU A 37 9.03 -12.07 14.25
N PRO A 38 8.74 -11.12 13.34
CA PRO A 38 8.72 -9.72 13.71
C PRO A 38 7.76 -9.48 14.90
N PRO A 39 8.13 -8.63 15.87
CA PRO A 39 7.51 -8.60 17.21
C PRO A 39 5.98 -8.45 17.26
N LEU A 40 5.42 -7.71 16.30
CA LEU A 40 3.99 -7.40 16.25
C LEU A 40 3.17 -8.47 15.50
N VAL A 41 3.82 -9.30 14.67
CA VAL A 41 3.14 -10.11 13.65
C VAL A 41 2.32 -11.24 14.25
N SER A 42 2.82 -11.92 15.28
CA SER A 42 2.13 -13.08 15.89
C SER A 42 0.76 -12.68 16.46
N LYS A 43 0.75 -11.61 17.27
CA LYS A 43 -0.44 -11.10 17.94
C LYS A 43 -1.44 -10.52 16.94
N ILE A 44 -0.99 -9.69 16.00
CA ILE A 44 -1.84 -9.12 14.95
C ILE A 44 -2.54 -10.22 14.15
N ARG A 45 -1.82 -11.24 13.67
CA ARG A 45 -2.42 -12.34 12.90
C ARG A 45 -3.49 -13.09 13.67
N THR A 46 -3.26 -13.33 14.96
CA THR A 46 -4.23 -14.03 15.83
C THR A 46 -5.50 -13.20 15.99
N GLU A 47 -5.37 -11.90 16.25
CA GLU A 47 -6.50 -11.02 16.44
C GLU A 47 -7.26 -10.74 15.14
N VAL A 48 -6.56 -10.53 14.01
CA VAL A 48 -7.18 -10.38 12.68
C VAL A 48 -7.93 -11.65 12.28
N TYR A 49 -7.39 -12.84 12.57
CA TYR A 49 -8.09 -14.11 12.32
C TYR A 49 -9.40 -14.20 13.11
N ALA A 50 -9.39 -13.83 14.40
CA ALA A 50 -10.58 -13.82 15.23
C ALA A 50 -11.60 -12.78 14.75
N TRP A 51 -11.14 -11.57 14.40
CA TRP A 51 -11.97 -10.49 13.87
C TRP A 51 -12.66 -10.86 12.55
N ARG A 52 -11.92 -11.47 11.61
CA ARG A 52 -12.48 -12.01 10.37
C ARG A 52 -13.58 -13.04 10.64
N LYS A 53 -13.35 -13.97 11.57
CA LYS A 53 -14.35 -14.98 11.97
C LYS A 53 -15.60 -14.37 12.62
N ALA A 54 -15.47 -13.21 13.24
CA ALA A 54 -16.57 -12.47 13.85
C ALA A 54 -17.34 -11.59 12.84
N GLY A 55 -17.07 -11.71 11.54
CA GLY A 55 -17.76 -10.92 10.50
C GLY A 55 -17.37 -9.44 10.50
N TYR A 56 -16.09 -9.15 10.73
CA TYR A 56 -15.52 -7.80 10.71
C TYR A 56 -16.10 -6.80 11.71
N PHE A 57 -16.63 -7.29 12.84
CA PHE A 57 -17.23 -6.46 13.88
C PHE A 57 -16.32 -5.29 14.31
N GLY A 58 -16.90 -4.09 14.39
CA GLY A 58 -16.23 -2.87 14.83
C GLY A 58 -15.53 -2.06 13.74
N ALA A 59 -15.51 -2.54 12.48
CA ALA A 59 -15.07 -1.72 11.35
C ALA A 59 -16.17 -0.76 10.85
N SER A 60 -15.79 0.25 10.07
CA SER A 60 -16.75 1.18 9.48
C SER A 60 -17.67 0.49 8.47
N GLN A 61 -18.81 1.11 8.15
CA GLN A 61 -19.75 0.54 7.18
C GLN A 61 -19.12 0.43 5.80
N THR A 62 -18.33 1.44 5.42
CA THR A 62 -17.55 1.44 4.18
C THR A 62 -16.55 0.30 4.13
N SER A 63 -15.79 0.06 5.21
CA SER A 63 -14.84 -1.05 5.29
C SER A 63 -15.52 -2.40 5.19
N ILE A 64 -16.65 -2.61 5.88
CA ILE A 64 -17.41 -3.86 5.83
C ILE A 64 -17.93 -4.12 4.41
N ALA A 65 -18.52 -3.11 3.76
CA ALA A 65 -19.01 -3.23 2.38
C ALA A 65 -17.89 -3.64 1.41
N LEU A 66 -16.73 -2.98 1.48
CA LEU A 66 -15.58 -3.31 0.65
C LEU A 66 -15.01 -4.71 0.95
N LEU A 67 -14.87 -5.09 2.22
CA LEU A 67 -14.37 -6.41 2.60
C LEU A 67 -15.28 -7.56 2.13
N HIS A 68 -16.60 -7.37 2.24
CA HIS A 68 -17.58 -8.33 1.72
C HIS A 68 -17.54 -8.41 0.21
N HIS A 69 -17.46 -7.26 -0.47
CA HIS A 69 -17.29 -7.22 -1.92
C HIS A 69 -16.04 -7.98 -2.34
N TRP A 70 -14.86 -7.68 -1.78
CA TRP A 70 -13.60 -8.27 -2.23
C TRP A 70 -13.42 -9.75 -1.89
N PHE A 71 -13.89 -10.18 -0.72
CA PHE A 71 -13.48 -11.48 -0.16
C PHE A 71 -14.62 -12.46 0.10
N GLU A 72 -15.87 -12.04 -0.06
CA GLU A 72 -17.06 -12.87 0.19
C GLU A 72 -18.03 -12.89 -0.99
N THR A 73 -17.82 -12.03 -2.00
CA THR A 73 -18.59 -12.03 -3.24
C THR A 73 -17.82 -12.78 -4.32
N ASP A 74 -18.54 -13.58 -5.11
CA ASP A 74 -17.98 -14.25 -6.28
C ASP A 74 -17.82 -13.26 -7.44
N HIS A 75 -16.63 -13.22 -8.01
CA HIS A 75 -16.31 -12.36 -9.15
C HIS A 75 -16.03 -13.18 -10.39
N LEU A 76 -16.52 -12.72 -11.53
CA LEU A 76 -16.23 -13.28 -12.84
C LEU A 76 -15.49 -12.23 -13.66
N LEU A 77 -14.31 -12.59 -14.17
CA LEU A 77 -13.54 -11.75 -15.08
C LEU A 77 -13.53 -12.34 -16.48
N GLU A 78 -13.71 -11.46 -17.46
CA GLU A 78 -13.58 -11.81 -18.88
C GLU A 78 -12.09 -12.03 -19.21
N THR A 79 -11.78 -13.22 -19.72
CA THR A 79 -10.43 -13.57 -20.18
C THR A 79 -10.22 -13.13 -21.63
N ALA A 80 -8.97 -13.17 -22.09
CA ALA A 80 -8.60 -12.73 -23.44
C ALA A 80 -9.31 -13.48 -24.59
N ASP A 81 -9.87 -14.67 -24.30
CA ASP A 81 -10.68 -15.47 -25.22
C ASP A 81 -12.19 -15.18 -25.15
N GLY A 82 -12.61 -14.19 -24.34
CA GLY A 82 -14.01 -13.80 -24.14
C GLY A 82 -14.79 -14.72 -23.18
N SER A 83 -14.13 -15.68 -22.53
CA SER A 83 -14.77 -16.53 -21.53
C SER A 83 -14.79 -15.88 -20.15
N LEU A 84 -15.73 -16.28 -19.28
CA LEU A 84 -15.80 -15.80 -17.91
C LEU A 84 -15.09 -16.78 -16.97
N SER A 85 -14.11 -16.28 -16.23
CA SER A 85 -13.34 -17.07 -15.25
C SER A 85 -13.60 -16.58 -13.82
N PRO A 86 -13.77 -17.49 -12.85
CA PRO A 86 -13.84 -17.11 -11.44
C PRO A 86 -12.56 -16.42 -11.00
N PHE A 87 -12.70 -15.26 -10.37
CA PHE A 87 -11.60 -14.51 -9.79
C PHE A 87 -11.67 -14.53 -8.26
N GLN A 88 -10.53 -14.77 -7.63
CA GLN A 88 -10.37 -14.71 -6.18
C GLN A 88 -9.03 -14.08 -5.84
N TYR A 89 -9.01 -13.21 -4.83
CA TYR A 89 -7.76 -12.73 -4.25
C TYR A 89 -7.08 -13.84 -3.44
N TYR A 90 -5.76 -13.92 -3.54
CA TYR A 90 -5.00 -14.85 -2.72
C TYR A 90 -5.15 -14.52 -1.24
N PHE A 91 -5.09 -15.53 -0.37
CA PHE A 91 -5.25 -15.30 1.06
C PHE A 91 -4.20 -14.34 1.63
N ALA A 92 -2.98 -14.34 1.08
CA ALA A 92 -1.94 -13.39 1.47
C ALA A 92 -2.30 -11.93 1.15
N GLN A 93 -3.03 -11.68 0.06
CA GLN A 93 -3.51 -10.35 -0.32
C GLN A 93 -4.66 -9.93 0.60
N ARG A 94 -5.61 -10.86 0.83
CA ARG A 94 -6.72 -10.67 1.78
C ARG A 94 -6.24 -10.30 3.18
N GLU A 95 -5.34 -11.12 3.75
CA GLU A 95 -4.81 -10.87 5.09
C GLU A 95 -4.06 -9.54 5.17
N ALA A 96 -3.33 -9.15 4.12
CA ALA A 96 -2.62 -7.88 4.08
C ALA A 96 -3.58 -6.69 4.17
N VAL A 97 -4.65 -6.69 3.36
CA VAL A 97 -5.68 -5.64 3.35
C VAL A 97 -6.46 -5.63 4.67
N GLU A 98 -6.95 -6.78 5.12
CA GLU A 98 -7.67 -6.91 6.39
C GLU A 98 -6.83 -6.44 7.57
N THR A 99 -5.52 -6.70 7.58
CA THR A 99 -4.63 -6.28 8.66
C THR A 99 -4.55 -4.75 8.74
N VAL A 100 -4.40 -4.07 7.60
CA VAL A 100 -4.35 -2.59 7.57
C VAL A 100 -5.68 -2.00 8.04
N ILE A 101 -6.79 -2.50 7.51
CA ILE A 101 -8.14 -2.05 7.88
C ILE A 101 -8.40 -2.29 9.37
N TRP A 102 -8.05 -3.47 9.88
CA TRP A 102 -8.24 -3.82 11.28
C TRP A 102 -7.41 -2.93 12.23
N LEU A 103 -6.15 -2.67 11.88
CA LEU A 103 -5.29 -1.76 12.65
C LEU A 103 -5.89 -0.35 12.67
N HIS A 104 -6.40 0.12 11.53
CA HIS A 104 -6.93 1.47 11.41
C HIS A 104 -8.33 1.64 12.03
N ASP A 105 -9.32 0.84 11.64
CA ASP A 105 -10.71 1.05 12.02
C ASP A 105 -11.00 0.53 13.43
N VAL A 106 -10.53 -0.69 13.71
CA VAL A 106 -10.94 -1.44 14.90
C VAL A 106 -10.01 -1.11 16.06
N ARG A 107 -8.71 -1.19 15.83
CA ARG A 107 -7.71 -0.94 16.87
C ARG A 107 -7.34 0.52 17.02
N LYS A 108 -7.76 1.36 16.07
CA LYS A 108 -7.46 2.80 16.03
C LYS A 108 -5.98 3.08 16.25
N ALA A 109 -5.12 2.26 15.66
CA ALA A 109 -3.69 2.51 15.68
C ALA A 109 -3.40 3.75 14.83
N ARG A 110 -3.01 4.85 15.47
CA ARG A 110 -2.75 6.14 14.82
C ARG A 110 -1.31 6.59 14.97
N ASP A 111 -0.55 5.98 15.86
CA ASP A 111 0.86 6.28 16.06
C ASP A 111 1.68 5.04 16.44
N LYS A 112 2.98 5.26 16.66
CA LYS A 112 3.90 4.21 17.13
C LYS A 112 3.51 3.62 18.49
N PHE A 113 2.95 4.42 19.40
CA PHE A 113 2.58 3.97 20.74
C PHE A 113 1.38 3.01 20.71
N ASP A 114 0.41 3.25 19.84
CA ASP A 114 -0.69 2.32 19.62
C ASP A 114 -0.21 0.99 19.05
N LEU A 115 0.74 1.03 18.11
CA LEU A 115 1.32 -0.17 17.50
C LEU A 115 2.14 -1.01 18.49
N LEU A 116 2.82 -0.37 19.45
CA LEU A 116 3.58 -1.06 20.51
C LEU A 116 2.71 -1.96 21.39
N ARG A 117 1.38 -1.75 21.45
CA ARG A 117 0.45 -2.63 22.18
C ARG A 117 0.42 -4.06 21.62
N PHE A 118 0.92 -4.25 20.40
CA PHE A 118 0.98 -5.55 19.73
C PHE A 118 2.34 -6.24 19.85
N ASP A 119 3.34 -5.61 20.49
CA ASP A 119 4.63 -6.24 20.73
C ASP A 119 4.46 -7.47 21.66
N ALA A 120 4.70 -8.66 21.10
CA ALA A 120 4.68 -9.91 21.84
C ALA A 120 6.04 -10.26 22.45
N SER A 121 7.16 -9.73 21.93
CA SER A 121 8.51 -10.04 22.41
C SER A 121 8.97 -9.12 23.53
N GLY A 122 8.34 -7.96 23.70
CA GLY A 122 8.75 -6.92 24.66
C GLY A 122 10.10 -6.28 24.31
N SER A 123 10.55 -6.47 23.07
CA SER A 123 11.87 -6.02 22.60
C SER A 123 11.81 -4.68 21.88
N VAL A 124 10.62 -4.13 21.64
CA VAL A 124 10.43 -2.89 20.89
C VAL A 124 10.18 -1.74 21.86
N SER A 125 10.94 -0.65 21.71
CA SER A 125 10.73 0.58 22.48
C SER A 125 10.39 1.74 21.56
N SER A 126 9.63 2.72 22.07
CA SER A 126 9.22 3.90 21.29
C SER A 126 10.39 4.73 20.77
N GLY A 127 11.52 4.72 21.48
CA GLY A 127 12.75 5.41 21.07
C GLY A 127 13.44 4.83 19.83
N MET A 128 13.00 3.66 19.34
CA MET A 128 13.50 3.07 18.09
C MET A 128 12.94 3.74 16.83
N PHE A 129 11.92 4.61 16.98
CA PHE A 129 11.23 5.24 15.85
C PHE A 129 11.22 6.76 16.03
N HIS A 130 11.78 7.45 15.04
CA HIS A 130 11.83 8.92 15.03
C HIS A 130 10.50 9.53 14.59
N GLU A 131 9.72 8.79 13.81
CA GLU A 131 8.47 9.25 13.25
C GLU A 131 7.32 9.18 14.26
N ASP A 132 6.39 10.14 14.18
CA ASP A 132 5.20 10.20 15.04
C ASP A 132 3.90 9.88 14.28
N TRP A 133 3.99 9.60 12.97
CA TRP A 133 2.86 9.18 12.14
C TRP A 133 2.80 7.65 11.99
N PRO A 134 1.63 7.06 11.68
CA PRO A 134 1.50 5.63 11.56
C PRO A 134 2.16 5.14 10.25
N ARG A 135 3.07 4.17 10.37
CA ARG A 135 3.68 3.48 9.22
C ARG A 135 3.31 2.01 9.24
N TYR A 136 2.48 1.59 8.29
CA TYR A 136 2.15 0.18 8.10
C TYR A 136 3.15 -0.47 7.14
N VAL A 137 3.80 -1.54 7.58
CA VAL A 137 4.78 -2.27 6.76
C VAL A 137 4.27 -3.69 6.51
N LEU A 138 3.96 -3.97 5.24
CA LEU A 138 3.51 -5.27 4.78
C LEU A 138 4.66 -5.99 4.07
N LYS A 139 5.18 -7.06 4.69
CA LYS A 139 6.23 -7.88 4.07
C LYS A 139 5.60 -8.92 3.14
N MET A 140 5.71 -8.69 1.83
CA MET A 140 5.17 -9.56 0.79
C MET A 140 6.27 -10.05 -0.16
N ALA A 141 6.16 -11.29 -0.63
CA ALA A 141 7.09 -11.84 -1.62
C ALA A 141 6.89 -11.19 -3.00
N THR A 142 7.96 -11.09 -3.79
CA THR A 142 7.85 -10.68 -5.20
C THR A 142 6.91 -11.62 -5.94
N GLY A 143 5.98 -11.05 -6.71
CA GLY A 143 4.95 -11.82 -7.42
C GLY A 143 3.70 -12.16 -6.60
N ALA A 144 3.65 -11.85 -5.28
CA ALA A 144 2.45 -12.06 -4.46
C ALA A 144 1.30 -11.08 -4.77
N GLY A 145 1.48 -10.16 -5.72
CA GLY A 145 0.49 -9.16 -6.12
C GLY A 145 0.40 -7.95 -5.18
N LYS A 146 1.55 -7.37 -4.81
CA LYS A 146 1.64 -6.13 -4.01
C LYS A 146 0.82 -4.99 -4.63
N THR A 147 0.90 -4.82 -5.96
CA THR A 147 0.11 -3.84 -6.70
C THR A 147 -1.40 -3.97 -6.44
N LYS A 148 -1.95 -5.19 -6.45
CA LYS A 148 -3.37 -5.42 -6.16
C LYS A 148 -3.73 -5.00 -4.73
N VAL A 149 -2.86 -5.28 -3.75
CA VAL A 149 -3.05 -4.83 -2.37
C VAL A 149 -3.02 -3.31 -2.27
N ILE A 150 -2.07 -2.65 -2.94
CA ILE A 150 -1.99 -1.18 -2.99
C ILE A 150 -3.28 -0.61 -3.58
N SER A 151 -3.78 -1.14 -4.70
CA SER A 151 -5.00 -0.65 -5.35
C SER A 151 -6.24 -0.84 -4.46
N LEU A 152 -6.37 -1.98 -3.76
CA LEU A 152 -7.44 -2.19 -2.77
C LEU A 152 -7.37 -1.15 -1.63
N LEU A 153 -6.17 -0.89 -1.11
CA LEU A 153 -5.98 0.09 -0.03
C LEU A 153 -6.19 1.54 -0.48
N ILE A 154 -5.86 1.88 -1.73
CA ILE A 154 -6.17 3.18 -2.34
C ILE A 154 -7.69 3.36 -2.42
N ALA A 155 -8.41 2.38 -2.96
CA ALA A 155 -9.87 2.41 -3.05
C ALA A 155 -10.50 2.53 -1.66
N TRP A 156 -10.06 1.73 -0.68
CA TRP A 156 -10.52 1.83 0.70
C TRP A 156 -10.26 3.21 1.31
N SER A 157 -9.04 3.74 1.20
CA SER A 157 -8.70 5.06 1.75
C SER A 157 -9.58 6.15 1.16
N PHE A 158 -9.79 6.12 -0.16
CA PHE A 158 -10.62 7.09 -0.86
C PHE A 158 -12.08 7.04 -0.38
N PHE A 159 -12.72 5.88 -0.42
CA PHE A 159 -14.13 5.76 -0.02
C PHE A 159 -14.35 5.92 1.47
N HIS A 160 -13.44 5.43 2.31
CA HIS A 160 -13.54 5.63 3.74
C HIS A 160 -13.50 7.13 4.06
N LYS A 161 -12.64 7.91 3.40
CA LYS A 161 -12.63 9.37 3.52
C LYS A 161 -13.86 10.05 2.93
N LEU A 162 -14.43 9.50 1.86
CA LEU A 162 -15.60 10.06 1.21
C LEU A 162 -16.90 9.83 1.98
N TYR A 163 -17.11 8.62 2.51
CA TYR A 163 -18.39 8.20 3.08
C TYR A 163 -18.42 8.20 4.61
N GLU A 164 -17.28 8.14 5.29
CA GLU A 164 -17.22 8.16 6.75
C GLU A 164 -16.86 9.59 7.25
N PRO A 165 -17.75 10.30 7.96
CA PRO A 165 -17.56 11.71 8.33
C PRO A 165 -16.28 12.00 9.12
N ASP A 166 -15.91 11.09 10.04
CA ASP A 166 -14.77 11.25 10.94
C ASP A 166 -13.48 10.59 10.41
N SER A 167 -13.43 10.29 9.12
CA SER A 167 -12.28 9.63 8.51
C SER A 167 -11.04 10.52 8.47
N THR A 168 -9.94 9.99 9.01
CA THR A 168 -8.59 10.59 8.92
C THR A 168 -7.79 10.11 7.71
N LEU A 169 -8.42 9.33 6.81
CA LEU A 169 -7.75 8.78 5.64
C LEU A 169 -7.66 9.80 4.49
N SER A 170 -7.02 9.36 3.42
CA SER A 170 -6.51 10.21 2.35
C SER A 170 -7.27 9.99 1.05
N ARG A 171 -7.42 11.06 0.26
CA ARG A 171 -7.94 11.02 -1.12
C ARG A 171 -6.89 11.40 -2.16
N ASN A 172 -5.69 11.74 -1.71
CA ASN A 172 -4.52 11.97 -2.53
C ASN A 172 -3.47 10.90 -2.22
N PHE A 173 -2.83 10.38 -3.27
CA PHE A 173 -2.00 9.20 -3.18
C PHE A 173 -0.67 9.42 -3.89
N LEU A 174 0.44 9.11 -3.22
CA LEU A 174 1.76 9.02 -3.85
C LEU A 174 2.18 7.55 -3.89
N VAL A 175 2.36 7.02 -5.10
CA VAL A 175 2.86 5.66 -5.34
C VAL A 175 4.30 5.75 -5.82
N ILE A 176 5.22 5.19 -5.04
CA ILE A 176 6.66 5.24 -5.29
C ILE A 176 7.14 3.86 -5.73
N ALA A 177 7.68 3.79 -6.94
CA ALA A 177 8.36 2.62 -7.48
C ALA A 177 9.84 2.61 -7.10
N PRO A 178 10.46 1.43 -6.91
CA PRO A 178 11.87 1.34 -6.53
C PRO A 178 12.81 1.60 -7.72
N ASN A 179 12.35 1.43 -8.96
CA ASN A 179 13.12 1.66 -10.18
C ASN A 179 12.19 1.90 -11.37
N ILE A 180 12.77 2.29 -12.52
CA ILE A 180 12.02 2.62 -13.75
C ILE A 180 11.27 1.41 -14.32
N ILE A 181 11.82 0.20 -14.22
CA ILE A 181 11.19 -1.02 -14.72
C ILE A 181 9.87 -1.29 -13.97
N VAL A 182 9.88 -1.15 -12.64
CA VAL A 182 8.67 -1.30 -11.84
C VAL A 182 7.71 -0.13 -12.08
N LEU A 183 8.23 1.09 -12.27
CA LEU A 183 7.43 2.26 -12.61
C LEU A 183 6.63 2.03 -13.91
N ASP A 184 7.25 1.51 -14.97
CA ASP A 184 6.59 1.24 -16.24
C ASP A 184 5.48 0.18 -16.11
N ARG A 185 5.70 -0.85 -15.29
CA ARG A 185 4.67 -1.86 -14.98
C ARG A 185 3.50 -1.23 -14.21
N LEU A 186 3.78 -0.46 -13.16
CA LEU A 186 2.74 0.24 -12.39
C LEU A 186 1.98 1.22 -13.28
N ARG A 187 2.68 1.91 -14.18
CA ARG A 187 2.05 2.79 -15.16
C ARG A 187 1.08 2.02 -16.05
N ALA A 188 1.48 0.86 -16.58
CA ALA A 188 0.60 0.05 -17.39
C ALA A 188 -0.68 -0.39 -16.65
N ASP A 189 -0.55 -0.73 -15.35
CA ASP A 189 -1.67 -1.15 -14.49
C ASP A 189 -2.60 0.04 -14.13
N PHE A 190 -2.04 1.21 -13.82
CA PHE A 190 -2.78 2.39 -13.35
C PHE A 190 -3.25 3.31 -14.47
N ASP A 191 -2.71 3.20 -15.69
CA ASP A 191 -3.08 4.04 -16.83
C ASP A 191 -4.57 3.92 -17.12
N GLY A 192 -5.26 5.06 -17.21
CA GLY A 192 -6.72 5.12 -17.33
C GLY A 192 -7.48 4.48 -16.16
N LEU A 193 -6.83 4.32 -15.00
CA LEU A 193 -7.35 3.63 -13.81
C LEU A 193 -7.76 2.17 -14.07
N LYS A 194 -7.22 1.53 -15.12
CA LYS A 194 -7.62 0.19 -15.58
C LYS A 194 -7.69 -0.83 -14.46
N ILE A 195 -6.69 -0.89 -13.58
CA ILE A 195 -6.69 -1.84 -12.46
C ILE A 195 -7.92 -1.72 -11.56
N PHE A 196 -8.46 -0.52 -11.34
CA PHE A 196 -9.63 -0.31 -10.48
C PHE A 196 -10.94 -0.79 -11.12
N PHE A 197 -11.05 -0.74 -12.44
CA PHE A 197 -12.25 -1.11 -13.18
C PHE A 197 -12.21 -2.53 -13.76
N ASN A 198 -11.02 -3.06 -14.05
CA ASN A 198 -10.84 -4.40 -14.63
C ASN A 198 -10.79 -5.48 -13.55
N ASP A 199 -10.17 -5.19 -12.39
CA ASP A 199 -10.26 -6.06 -11.23
C ASP A 199 -11.52 -5.71 -10.43
N PRO A 200 -12.07 -6.64 -9.62
CA PRO A 200 -13.21 -6.36 -8.76
C PRO A 200 -12.80 -5.56 -7.51
N ILE A 201 -12.21 -4.38 -7.73
CA ILE A 201 -11.82 -3.43 -6.69
C ILE A 201 -12.99 -2.51 -6.36
N LEU A 202 -13.72 -2.04 -7.36
CA LEU A 202 -14.85 -1.14 -7.20
C LEU A 202 -16.17 -1.93 -7.25
N PRO A 203 -16.99 -1.89 -6.18
CA PRO A 203 -18.35 -2.39 -6.24
C PRO A 203 -19.19 -1.66 -7.30
N ASP A 204 -20.30 -2.27 -7.72
CA ASP A 204 -21.27 -1.58 -8.60
C ASP A 204 -22.03 -0.47 -7.84
N ASN A 205 -22.53 0.52 -8.58
CA ASN A 205 -23.36 1.57 -7.99
C ASN A 205 -24.64 0.98 -7.39
N GLY A 206 -25.05 1.51 -6.24
CA GLY A 206 -26.16 1.00 -5.43
C GLY A 206 -25.75 -0.08 -4.43
N HIS A 207 -24.53 -0.64 -4.51
CA HIS A 207 -24.02 -1.55 -3.48
C HIS A 207 -23.97 -0.83 -2.12
N HIS A 208 -24.69 -1.35 -1.12
CA HIS A 208 -24.89 -0.69 0.17
C HIS A 208 -25.39 0.78 0.08
N GLY A 209 -26.11 1.12 -0.99
CA GLY A 209 -26.70 2.46 -1.16
C GLY A 209 -25.72 3.56 -1.58
N GLN A 210 -24.50 3.22 -1.99
CA GLN A 210 -23.46 4.16 -2.43
C GLN A 210 -23.17 4.05 -3.93
N ASN A 211 -22.61 5.08 -4.55
CA ASN A 211 -22.32 5.14 -5.99
C ASN A 211 -20.82 4.94 -6.26
N TRP A 212 -20.28 3.78 -5.87
CA TRP A 212 -18.85 3.47 -5.89
C TRP A 212 -18.12 3.77 -7.21
N ARG A 213 -18.66 3.39 -8.37
CA ARG A 213 -17.98 3.62 -9.66
C ARG A 213 -18.06 5.07 -10.10
N ASP A 214 -19.20 5.73 -9.87
CA ASP A 214 -19.40 7.11 -10.29
C ASP A 214 -18.61 8.08 -9.41
N ASP A 215 -18.55 7.78 -8.11
CA ASP A 215 -17.83 8.60 -7.12
C ASP A 215 -16.31 8.43 -7.21
N PHE A 216 -15.81 7.36 -7.84
CA PHE A 216 -14.38 7.09 -7.99
C PHE A 216 -13.71 7.91 -9.10
N GLN A 217 -13.52 9.20 -8.83
CA GLN A 217 -12.98 10.18 -9.78
C GLN A 217 -11.52 10.55 -9.47
N LEU A 218 -10.60 9.60 -9.69
CA LEU A 218 -9.16 9.82 -9.54
C LEU A 218 -8.50 10.29 -10.85
N THR A 219 -7.42 11.08 -10.73
CA THR A 219 -6.56 11.47 -11.84
C THR A 219 -5.15 10.96 -11.61
N LEU A 220 -4.62 10.19 -12.56
CA LEU A 220 -3.24 9.72 -12.53
C LEU A 220 -2.31 10.80 -13.10
N HIS A 221 -1.33 11.21 -12.30
CA HIS A 221 -0.21 12.07 -12.68
C HIS A 221 1.06 11.24 -12.69
N ILE A 222 1.81 11.29 -13.79
CA ILE A 222 3.01 10.48 -13.97
C ILE A 222 4.20 11.43 -14.01
N GLN A 223 5.10 11.29 -13.05
CA GLN A 223 6.33 12.08 -12.98
C GLN A 223 6.03 13.59 -13.11
N ASP A 224 6.53 14.25 -14.16
CA ASP A 224 6.42 15.70 -14.38
C ASP A 224 5.18 16.09 -15.21
N ASP A 225 4.40 15.12 -15.73
CA ASP A 225 3.16 15.40 -16.49
C ASP A 225 1.99 15.65 -15.51
N VAL A 226 2.13 16.69 -14.71
CA VAL A 226 1.10 17.15 -13.76
C VAL A 226 0.25 18.20 -14.45
N ARG A 227 -0.82 17.77 -15.13
CA ARG A 227 -1.61 18.65 -15.99
C ARG A 227 -2.57 19.55 -15.24
N VAL A 228 -3.34 18.98 -14.31
CA VAL A 228 -4.37 19.68 -13.54
C VAL A 228 -4.46 19.07 -12.16
N LEU A 229 -3.98 19.80 -11.15
CA LEU A 229 -4.10 19.39 -9.75
C LEU A 229 -5.51 19.67 -9.25
N ARG A 230 -6.19 18.62 -8.82
CA ARG A 230 -7.42 18.72 -8.04
C ARG A 230 -7.05 18.87 -6.57
N GLU A 231 -7.94 19.44 -5.78
CA GLU A 231 -7.78 19.45 -4.31
C GLU A 231 -7.73 18.01 -3.75
N THR A 232 -8.55 17.13 -4.33
CA THR A 232 -8.61 15.71 -3.96
C THR A 232 -8.72 14.82 -5.18
N GLY A 233 -8.40 13.55 -5.02
CA GLY A 233 -8.56 12.55 -6.07
C GLY A 233 -7.36 12.49 -7.02
N ASN A 234 -6.15 12.61 -6.50
CA ASN A 234 -4.92 12.54 -7.29
C ASN A 234 -4.13 11.26 -6.95
N ILE A 235 -3.62 10.58 -7.97
CA ILE A 235 -2.59 9.54 -7.82
C ILE A 235 -1.33 10.04 -8.51
N PHE A 236 -0.27 10.29 -7.74
CA PHE A 236 1.05 10.60 -8.24
C PHE A 236 1.86 9.31 -8.34
N LEU A 237 2.29 8.95 -9.54
CA LEU A 237 3.12 7.77 -9.77
C LEU A 237 4.54 8.22 -10.14
N THR A 238 5.51 7.84 -9.31
CA THR A 238 6.92 8.22 -9.47
C THR A 238 7.85 7.08 -9.04
N ASN A 239 9.16 7.27 -9.18
CA ASN A 239 10.17 6.36 -8.68
C ASN A 239 11.06 7.01 -7.62
N ILE A 240 11.70 6.16 -6.80
CA ILE A 240 12.49 6.56 -5.64
C ILE A 240 13.63 7.53 -6.00
N HIS A 241 14.23 7.34 -7.17
CA HIS A 241 15.29 8.21 -7.67
C HIS A 241 14.79 9.65 -7.85
N ARG A 242 13.59 9.87 -8.38
CA ARG A 242 13.05 11.23 -8.54
C ARG A 242 12.61 11.88 -7.23
N VAL A 243 12.19 11.07 -6.26
CA VAL A 243 11.82 11.59 -4.92
C VAL A 243 13.06 12.07 -4.15
N PHE A 244 14.24 11.50 -4.43
CA PHE A 244 15.49 11.84 -3.74
C PHE A 244 16.50 12.65 -4.58
N LEU A 245 16.37 12.72 -5.91
CA LEU A 245 17.31 13.42 -6.81
C LEU A 245 16.94 14.89 -7.06
N GLY A 246 16.27 15.56 -6.11
CA GLY A 246 16.12 17.02 -6.16
C GLY A 246 17.45 17.80 -6.19
N ASP A 247 18.61 17.13 -6.07
CA ASP A 247 19.93 17.75 -5.95
C ASP A 247 21.00 17.27 -6.95
N VAL A 248 20.68 16.57 -8.05
CA VAL A 248 21.71 16.20 -9.06
C VAL A 248 21.43 16.85 -10.43
N PRO A 249 22.19 17.88 -10.84
CA PRO A 249 22.04 18.49 -12.16
C PRO A 249 22.45 17.54 -13.29
N GLU A 250 21.67 17.50 -14.38
CA GLU A 250 22.07 16.82 -15.62
C GLU A 250 23.06 17.69 -16.41
N PRO A 251 24.13 17.10 -16.99
CA PRO A 251 25.17 17.86 -17.69
C PRO A 251 24.68 18.44 -19.03
N SER A 252 25.12 19.66 -19.32
CA SER A 252 24.94 20.37 -20.59
C SER A 252 26.10 20.10 -21.55
N LEU A 253 25.88 20.23 -22.86
CA LEU A 253 26.95 20.19 -23.86
C LEU A 253 27.91 21.39 -23.76
N ASP A 254 27.52 22.43 -23.02
CA ASP A 254 28.33 23.62 -22.74
C ASP A 254 29.15 23.48 -21.43
N ASP A 255 29.12 22.31 -20.76
CA ASP A 255 29.92 22.08 -19.55
C ASP A 255 31.38 21.74 -19.91
N ASP A 256 32.25 22.74 -19.79
CA ASP A 256 33.70 22.62 -20.04
C ASP A 256 34.42 21.68 -19.03
N ASP A 257 33.78 21.31 -17.92
CA ASP A 257 34.38 20.47 -16.86
C ASP A 257 33.37 19.56 -16.13
N LEU A 258 33.51 18.24 -16.32
CA LEU A 258 32.64 17.22 -15.69
C LEU A 258 33.01 16.88 -14.23
N ARG A 259 34.03 17.51 -13.65
CA ARG A 259 34.51 17.18 -12.29
C ARG A 259 33.46 17.42 -11.21
N ASP A 260 32.60 18.42 -11.34
CA ASP A 260 31.57 18.73 -10.35
C ASP A 260 30.44 17.67 -10.31
N TYR A 261 30.17 16.98 -11.43
CA TYR A 261 29.28 15.81 -11.48
C TYR A 261 29.86 14.63 -10.68
N PHE A 262 31.17 14.36 -10.81
CA PHE A 262 31.81 13.25 -10.09
C PHE A 262 32.15 13.53 -8.63
N LEU A 263 32.30 14.81 -8.24
CA LEU A 263 32.72 15.21 -6.89
C LEU A 263 31.57 15.63 -5.97
N SER A 264 30.38 15.91 -6.51
CA SER A 264 29.18 16.24 -5.74
C SER A 264 28.71 15.10 -4.82
N ASP A 265 28.90 13.84 -5.24
CA ASP A 265 28.62 12.64 -4.43
C ASP A 265 29.49 12.52 -3.15
N ALA A 266 30.66 13.17 -3.12
CA ALA A 266 31.62 13.03 -2.03
C ALA A 266 31.65 14.21 -1.04
N PHE A 267 31.32 15.43 -1.49
CA PHE A 267 31.51 16.65 -0.68
C PHE A 267 30.32 17.64 -0.69
N GLY A 268 29.22 17.32 -1.37
CA GLY A 268 28.04 18.20 -1.48
C GLY A 268 28.23 19.35 -2.49
N ALA A 269 27.12 19.97 -2.90
CA ALA A 269 27.08 20.93 -4.00
C ALA A 269 27.73 22.30 -3.68
N LYS A 270 28.34 22.92 -4.70
CA LYS A 270 28.75 24.33 -4.69
C LYS A 270 27.55 25.20 -5.09
N PRO A 271 27.23 26.31 -4.41
CA PRO A 271 26.01 27.06 -4.71
C PRO A 271 26.22 28.00 -5.91
N SER A 272 25.41 27.88 -6.97
CA SER A 272 25.11 29.01 -7.86
C SER A 272 24.00 28.76 -8.89
N GLY A 273 22.97 29.61 -8.85
CA GLY A 273 22.61 30.45 -10.01
C GLY A 273 21.61 29.92 -11.06
N LYS A 274 20.32 30.03 -10.74
CA LYS A 274 19.12 30.24 -11.61
C LYS A 274 19.19 29.83 -13.10
N THR A 275 18.36 28.84 -13.46
CA THR A 275 17.82 28.64 -14.82
C THR A 275 16.30 28.60 -14.80
N THR A 276 15.71 29.32 -15.75
CA THR A 276 14.29 29.45 -16.04
C THR A 276 13.80 28.27 -16.87
N ASP A 277 13.12 27.32 -16.24
CA ASP A 277 12.21 26.38 -16.88
C ASP A 277 11.09 26.11 -15.88
N SER A 278 9.83 26.28 -16.26
CA SER A 278 8.69 26.02 -15.37
C SER A 278 8.44 24.51 -15.23
N LYS A 279 9.44 23.77 -14.74
CA LYS A 279 9.30 22.38 -14.30
C LYS A 279 8.69 22.42 -12.91
N THR A 280 7.39 22.19 -12.81
CA THR A 280 6.73 22.04 -11.51
C THR A 280 7.35 20.83 -10.82
N ASP A 281 8.06 21.05 -9.70
CA ASP A 281 8.66 19.96 -8.94
C ASP A 281 7.56 19.13 -8.27
N LEU A 282 7.49 17.84 -8.60
CA LEU A 282 6.58 16.90 -7.94
C LEU A 282 6.78 16.94 -6.42
N GLY A 283 8.02 17.15 -5.95
CA GLY A 283 8.34 17.32 -4.54
C GLY A 283 7.64 18.52 -3.89
N GLU A 284 7.56 19.66 -4.58
CA GLU A 284 6.83 20.85 -4.10
C GLU A 284 5.32 20.59 -4.07
N ILE A 285 4.76 20.02 -5.14
CA ILE A 285 3.34 19.69 -5.24
C ILE A 285 2.90 18.75 -4.10
N VAL A 286 3.68 17.69 -3.87
CA VAL A 286 3.37 16.67 -2.85
C VAL A 286 3.49 17.23 -1.43
N ARG A 287 4.29 18.28 -1.21
CA ARG A 287 4.39 18.95 0.10
C ARG A 287 3.23 19.88 0.38
N GLU A 288 2.61 20.44 -0.66
CA GLU A 288 1.48 21.37 -0.53
C GLU A 288 0.12 20.65 -0.52
N ILE A 289 0.04 19.42 -1.02
CA ILE A 289 -1.22 18.67 -1.10
C ILE A 289 -1.65 18.11 0.25
N GLU A 290 -2.90 18.38 0.62
CA GLU A 290 -3.50 17.85 1.84
C GLU A 290 -3.96 16.39 1.65
N GLU A 291 -4.22 15.70 2.77
CA GLU A 291 -4.80 14.35 2.78
C GLU A 291 -4.01 13.35 1.90
N LEU A 292 -2.68 13.32 2.06
CA LEU A 292 -1.78 12.49 1.29
C LEU A 292 -1.50 11.14 1.99
N ALA A 293 -1.69 10.04 1.27
CA ALA A 293 -1.17 8.72 1.66
C ALA A 293 -0.03 8.29 0.73
N VAL A 294 1.02 7.73 1.31
CA VAL A 294 2.21 7.28 0.56
C VAL A 294 2.27 5.76 0.54
N PHE A 295 2.35 5.19 -0.66
CA PHE A 295 2.50 3.76 -0.92
C PHE A 295 3.85 3.50 -1.59
N ASN A 296 4.59 2.52 -1.07
CA ASN A 296 5.88 2.10 -1.60
C ASN A 296 5.76 0.65 -2.10
N ASP A 297 6.08 0.41 -3.38
CA ASP A 297 6.13 -0.95 -3.96
C ASP A 297 7.54 -1.55 -3.88
#